data_AF-W2I3V5-F1
#
_entry.id   AF-W2I3V5-F1
#
_cell.length_a   1.000
_cell.length_b   1.000
_cell.length_c   1.000
_cell.angle_alpha   90.00
_cell.angle_beta   90.00
_cell.angle_gamma   90.00
#
_symmetry.space_group_name_H-M   'P 1'
#
loop_
_entity.id
_entity.type
_entity.pdbx_description
1 polymer ?
#
loop_
_entity_poly.entity_id
_entity_poly.type
_entity_poly.pdbx_seq_one_letter_code
_entity_poly.pdbx_strand_id
1 'polypeptide(L)'
;MADAGAAQQNAVTRVFGVDSEFVYLMCFYHVMTKVHENLKGIPGRLSEQVMADIYGLHFAASQDVYDEQLKQILTKWSGEEQLVWFQGYLSVRG
;
A
#
# COMPACT_ATOMS: atom_id res chain seq x y z
N MET A 1 -9.90 8.93 2.58
CA MET A 1 -9.23 7.69 3.01
C MET A 1 -10.15 6.95 3.95
N ALA A 2 -10.47 5.71 3.63
CA ALA A 2 -11.38 4.87 4.43
C ALA A 2 -10.87 3.42 4.45
N ASP A 3 -11.59 2.52 5.13
CA ASP A 3 -11.24 1.10 5.14
C ASP A 3 -11.35 0.53 3.71
N ALA A 4 -10.59 -0.52 3.39
CA ALA A 4 -10.59 -1.16 2.07
C ALA A 4 -11.87 -1.96 1.78
N GLY A 5 -12.97 -1.68 2.48
CA GLY A 5 -14.23 -2.40 2.35
C GLY A 5 -15.00 -1.96 1.11
N ALA A 6 -15.37 -2.94 0.27
CA ALA A 6 -16.17 -2.71 -0.94
C ALA A 6 -17.49 -1.97 -0.66
N ALA A 7 -18.12 -2.21 0.50
CA ALA A 7 -19.34 -1.51 0.88
C ALA A 7 -19.12 0.00 1.11
N GLN A 8 -17.98 0.39 1.69
CA GLN A 8 -17.65 1.80 1.92
C GLN A 8 -17.31 2.49 0.60
N GLN A 9 -16.51 1.85 -0.25
CA GLN A 9 -16.22 2.36 -1.59
C GLN A 9 -17.50 2.55 -2.41
N ASN A 10 -18.38 1.55 -2.44
CA ASN A 10 -19.65 1.61 -3.16
C ASN A 10 -20.57 2.73 -2.63
N ALA A 11 -20.62 2.93 -1.31
CA ALA A 11 -21.40 4.01 -0.72
C ALA A 11 -20.87 5.39 -1.11
N VAL A 12 -19.55 5.59 -1.06
CA VAL A 12 -18.91 6.86 -1.46
C VAL A 12 -19.12 7.12 -2.96
N THR A 13 -18.92 6.12 -3.82
CA THR A 13 -19.19 6.23 -5.27
C THR A 13 -20.64 6.57 -5.56
N ARG A 14 -21.60 5.96 -4.85
CA ARG A 14 -23.02 6.23 -5.07
C ARG A 14 -23.43 7.66 -4.70
N VAL A 15 -22.82 8.23 -3.66
CA VAL A 15 -23.19 9.55 -3.14
C VAL A 15 -22.44 10.68 -3.84
N PHE A 16 -21.14 10.50 -4.11
CA PHE A 16 -20.27 11.56 -4.61
C PHE A 16 -19.84 11.37 -6.07
N GLY A 17 -19.97 10.17 -6.63
CA GLY A 17 -19.46 9.84 -7.97
C GLY A 17 -20.26 10.43 -9.13
N VAL A 18 -21.42 11.03 -8.85
CA VAL A 18 -22.22 11.73 -9.86
C VAL A 18 -21.77 13.18 -10.05
N ASP A 19 -21.36 13.83 -8.95
CA ASP A 19 -21.14 15.28 -8.91
C ASP A 19 -19.67 15.67 -8.70
N SER A 20 -18.76 14.71 -8.52
CA SER A 20 -17.35 14.98 -8.24
C SER A 20 -16.43 13.88 -8.72
N GLU A 21 -15.30 14.27 -9.32
CA GLU A 21 -14.17 13.36 -9.51
C GLU A 21 -13.43 13.21 -8.18
N PHE A 22 -13.34 11.98 -7.68
CA PHE A 22 -12.58 11.67 -6.48
C PHE A 22 -11.85 10.33 -6.65
N VAL A 23 -10.71 10.19 -5.97
CA VAL A 23 -9.97 8.93 -5.90
C VAL A 23 -10.19 8.31 -4.54
N TYR A 24 -10.76 7.11 -4.50
CA TYR A 24 -10.90 6.35 -3.25
C TYR A 24 -9.58 5.70 -2.88
N LEU A 25 -8.87 6.31 -1.92
CA LEU A 25 -7.60 5.79 -1.41
C LEU A 25 -7.83 4.98 -0.13
N MET A 26 -7.15 3.82 -0.06
CA MET A 26 -7.06 3.06 1.19
C MET A 26 -6.36 3.87 2.27
N CYS A 27 -6.84 3.73 3.49
CA CYS A 27 -6.22 4.39 4.63
C CYS A 27 -4.81 3.83 4.89
N PHE A 28 -3.81 4.73 4.93
CA PHE A 28 -2.42 4.38 5.25
C PHE A 28 -2.28 3.60 6.56
N TYR A 29 -3.01 4.00 7.61
CA TYR A 29 -2.99 3.27 8.88
C TYR A 29 -3.50 1.82 8.75
N HIS A 30 -4.45 1.58 7.85
CA HIS A 30 -4.93 0.21 7.61
C HIS A 30 -3.87 -0.63 6.89
N VAL A 31 -3.18 -0.05 5.91
CA VAL A 31 -2.01 -0.67 5.26
C VAL A 31 -0.96 -1.02 6.31
N MET A 32 -0.59 -0.08 7.17
CA MET A 32 0.43 -0.30 8.20
C MET A 32 0.01 -1.34 9.24
N THR A 33 -1.25 -1.40 9.65
CA THR A 33 -1.74 -2.48 10.53
C THR A 33 -1.51 -3.85 9.88
N LYS A 34 -1.87 -4.01 8.60
CA LYS A 34 -1.68 -5.28 7.90
C LYS A 34 -0.21 -5.63 7.72
N VAL A 35 0.64 -4.64 7.43
CA VAL A 35 2.08 -4.80 7.32
C VAL A 35 2.65 -5.28 8.66
N HIS A 36 2.34 -4.59 9.77
CA HIS A 36 2.81 -4.97 11.10
C HIS A 36 2.40 -6.38 11.52
N GLU A 37 1.19 -6.82 11.18
CA GLU A 37 0.75 -8.20 11.42
C GLU A 37 1.63 -9.22 10.70
N ASN A 38 2.00 -8.93 9.45
CA ASN A 38 2.74 -9.85 8.58
C ASN A 38 4.26 -9.75 8.72
N LEU A 39 4.76 -8.74 9.43
CA LEU A 39 6.17 -8.63 9.81
C LEU A 39 6.56 -9.62 10.93
N LYS A 40 5.58 -10.25 11.60
CA LYS A 40 5.86 -11.24 12.64
C LYS A 40 6.61 -12.44 12.05
N GLY A 41 7.86 -12.64 12.48
CA GLY A 41 8.72 -13.73 12.00
C GLY A 41 9.63 -13.35 10.83
N ILE A 42 9.58 -12.10 10.35
CA ILE A 42 10.51 -11.57 9.35
C ILE A 42 11.79 -11.09 10.05
N PRO A 43 13.00 -11.39 9.51
CA PRO A 43 14.26 -10.90 10.06
C PRO A 43 14.28 -9.38 10.21
N GLY A 44 14.87 -8.89 11.30
CA GLY A 44 14.88 -7.46 11.66
C GLY A 44 15.30 -6.54 10.50
N ARG A 45 16.40 -6.87 9.81
CA ARG A 45 16.86 -6.14 8.62
C ARG A 45 15.77 -5.97 7.55
N LEU A 46 15.06 -7.06 7.23
CA LEU A 46 14.02 -7.04 6.21
C LEU A 46 12.76 -6.33 6.70
N SER A 47 12.44 -6.46 7.98
CA SER A 47 11.35 -5.71 8.62
C SER A 47 11.58 -4.20 8.57
N GLU A 48 12.78 -3.75 8.93
CA GLU A 48 13.18 -2.34 8.83
C GLU A 48 13.11 -1.85 7.38
N GLN A 49 13.58 -2.66 6.43
CA GLN A 49 13.50 -2.35 5.00
C GLN A 49 12.05 -2.17 4.54
N VAL A 50 11.16 -3.11 4.83
CA VAL A 50 9.74 -3.05 4.44
C VAL A 50 9.09 -1.79 5.01
N MET A 51 9.35 -1.49 6.28
CA MET A 51 8.81 -0.29 6.94
C MET A 51 9.31 0.99 6.25
N ALA A 52 10.62 1.12 6.05
CA ALA A 52 11.21 2.31 5.41
C ALA A 52 10.68 2.52 3.99
N ASP A 53 10.58 1.44 3.20
CA ASP A 53 10.09 1.49 1.83
C ASP A 53 8.59 1.90 1.78
N ILE A 54 7.74 1.38 2.66
CA ILE A 54 6.30 1.73 2.70
C ILE A 54 6.07 3.16 3.23
N TYR A 55 6.82 3.60 4.23
CA TYR A 55 6.78 5.01 4.64
C TYR A 55 7.26 5.93 3.52
N GLY A 56 8.30 5.54 2.77
CA GLY A 56 8.77 6.26 1.60
C GLY A 56 7.66 6.48 0.56
N LEU A 57 6.91 5.43 0.24
CA LEU A 57 5.75 5.51 -0.66
C LEU A 57 4.68 6.48 -0.15
N HIS A 58 4.40 6.49 1.16
CA HIS A 58 3.39 7.38 1.73
C HIS A 58 3.74 8.87 1.57
N PHE A 59 5.04 9.19 1.49
CA PHE A 59 5.54 10.55 1.32
C PHE A 59 5.87 10.91 -0.13
N ALA A 60 5.48 10.09 -1.11
CA ALA A 60 5.65 10.41 -2.52
C ALA A 60 4.98 11.76 -2.87
N ALA A 61 5.70 12.63 -3.58
CA ALA A 61 5.24 13.98 -3.89
C ALA A 61 4.13 14.02 -4.97
N SER A 62 3.95 12.94 -5.71
CA SER A 62 2.94 12.79 -6.76
C SER A 62 2.69 11.31 -7.06
N GLN A 63 1.63 11.03 -7.83
CA GLN A 63 1.32 9.68 -8.29
C GLN A 63 2.45 9.10 -9.16
N ASP A 64 3.03 9.88 -10.07
CA ASP A 64 4.14 9.40 -10.92
C ASP A 64 5.36 8.99 -10.10
N VAL A 65 5.68 9.77 -9.05
CA VAL A 65 6.75 9.45 -8.10
C VAL A 65 6.41 8.19 -7.31
N TYR A 66 5.16 8.04 -6.86
CA TYR A 66 4.69 6.85 -6.17
C TYR A 66 4.84 5.60 -7.06
N ASP A 67 4.38 5.65 -8.31
CA ASP A 67 4.40 4.52 -9.24
C ASP A 67 5.82 4.07 -9.56
N GLU A 68 6.74 5.03 -9.74
CA GLU A 68 8.15 4.75 -9.97
C GLU A 68 8.82 4.14 -8.72
N GLN A 69 8.58 4.71 -7.54
CA GLN A 69 9.09 4.16 -6.28
C GLN A 69 8.53 2.76 -6.02
N LEU A 70 7.25 2.52 -6.29
CA LEU A 70 6.63 1.22 -6.10
C LEU A 70 7.28 0.16 -6.99
N LYS A 71 7.54 0.45 -8.27
CA LYS A 71 8.25 -0.45 -9.18
C LYS A 71 9.65 -0.80 -8.67
N GLN A 72 10.39 0.21 -8.20
CA GLN A 72 11.73 0.02 -7.65
C GLN A 72 11.71 -0.85 -6.38
N ILE A 73 10.75 -0.61 -5.48
CA ILE A 73 10.56 -1.39 -4.26
C ILE A 73 10.19 -2.85 -4.58
N LEU A 74 9.24 -3.08 -5.49
CA LEU A 74 8.84 -4.44 -5.89
C LEU A 74 10.00 -5.21 -6.53
N THR A 75 10.81 -4.53 -7.34
CA THR A 75 12.03 -5.11 -7.95
C THR A 75 13.10 -5.41 -6.88
N LYS A 76 13.30 -4.50 -5.92
CA LYS A 76 14.21 -4.70 -4.79
C LYS A 76 13.81 -5.90 -3.94
N TRP A 77 12.51 -6.11 -3.74
CA TRP A 77 11.98 -7.20 -2.91
C TRP A 77 11.94 -8.54 -3.63
N SER A 78 11.97 -8.59 -4.97
CA SER A 78 11.76 -9.83 -5.74
C SER A 78 12.80 -10.92 -5.48
N GLY A 79 13.98 -10.57 -4.96
CA GLY A 79 15.02 -11.52 -4.57
C GLY A 79 14.86 -12.12 -3.17
N GLU A 80 13.90 -11.65 -2.37
CA GLU A 80 13.74 -12.04 -0.96
C GLU A 80 12.46 -12.87 -0.80
N GLU A 81 12.58 -14.19 -0.67
CA GLU A 81 11.43 -15.12 -0.55
C GLU A 81 10.48 -14.74 0.60
N GLN A 82 11.05 -14.19 1.68
CA GLN A 82 10.31 -13.77 2.87
C GLN A 82 9.43 -12.53 2.61
N LEU A 83 9.64 -11.82 1.49
CA LEU A 83 8.90 -10.62 1.14
C LEU A 83 7.77 -10.84 0.12
N VAL A 84 7.55 -12.07 -0.35
CA VAL A 84 6.54 -12.41 -1.37
C VAL A 84 5.13 -11.95 -0.98
N TRP A 85 4.76 -12.10 0.30
CA TRP A 85 3.46 -11.64 0.77
C TRP A 85 3.28 -10.13 0.61
N PHE A 86 4.29 -9.33 0.95
CA PHE A 86 4.24 -7.87 0.86
C PHE A 86 4.20 -7.41 -0.61
N GLN A 87 4.94 -8.08 -1.49
CA GLN A 87 4.89 -7.84 -2.93
C GLN A 87 3.47 -8.04 -3.46
N GLY A 88 2.84 -9.19 -3.15
CA GLY A 88 1.46 -9.46 -3.55
C GLY A 88 0.46 -8.46 -2.97
N TYR A 89 0.63 -8.08 -1.70
CA TYR A 89 -0.25 -7.12 -1.04
C TYR A 89 -0.23 -5.73 -1.68
N LEU A 90 0.94 -5.24 -2.11
CA LEU A 90 1.06 -3.94 -2.79
C LEU A 90 0.73 -4.01 -4.28
N SER A 91 0.97 -5.13 -4.95
CA SER A 91 0.75 -5.29 -6.40
C SER A 91 -0.72 -5.34 -6.81
N VAL A 92 -1.62 -5.76 -5.90
CA VAL A 92 -3.07 -5.81 -6.14
C VAL A 92 -3.76 -4.46 -5.83
N ARG A 93 -3.01 -3.51 -5.28
CA ARG A 93 -3.54 -2.31 -4.62
C ARG A 93 -2.97 -0.99 -5.17
N GLY A 94 -2.08 -1.08 -6.16
CA GLY A 94 -1.66 0.05 -7.02
C GLY A 94 -2.54 0.14 -8.25
#